data_AF-A0A076MS87-F1
#
_entry.id   AF-A0A076MS87-F1
#
_cell.length_a   1.000
_cell.length_b   1.000
_cell.length_c   1.000
_cell.angle_alpha   90.00
_cell.angle_beta   90.00
_cell.angle_gamma   90.00
#
_symmetry.space_group_name_H-M   'P 1'
#
loop_
_entity.id
_entity.type
_entity.pdbx_description
1 polymer ?
#
loop_
_entity_poly.entity_id
_entity_poly.type
_entity_poly.pdbx_seq_one_letter_code
_entity_poly.pdbx_strand_id
1 'polypeptide(L)' 'MAAAARVAGVPAYAVAGRSRFTPAEVTAAGFAGAFTLTDLEPDPGRCMAEAAPLLERLGEQLARHVFG' A
#
# COMPACT_ATOMS: atom_id res chain seq x y z
N MET A 1 -12.24 2.56 -7.07
CA MET A 1 -10.86 2.86 -7.51
C MET A 1 -10.21 1.66 -8.20
N ALA A 2 -9.88 0.56 -7.49
CA ALA A 2 -9.25 -0.63 -8.09
C ALA A 2 -10.02 -1.21 -9.29
N ALA A 3 -11.35 -1.35 -9.19
CA ALA A 3 -12.17 -1.81 -10.29
C ALA A 3 -12.08 -0.93 -11.55
N ALA A 4 -11.96 0.39 -11.39
CA ALA A 4 -11.84 1.33 -12.50
C ALA A 4 -10.44 1.27 -13.13
N ALA A 5 -9.38 1.19 -12.31
CA ALA A 5 -8.01 1.02 -12.79
C ALA A 5 -7.85 -0.29 -13.58
N ARG A 6 -8.46 -1.38 -13.08
CA ARG A 6 -8.53 -2.67 -13.79
C ARG A 6 -9.21 -2.55 -15.15
N VAL A 7 -10.34 -1.84 -15.24
CA VAL A 7 -11.02 -1.58 -16.52
C VAL A 7 -10.14 -0.79 -17.48
N ALA A 8 -9.32 0.14 -16.96
CA ALA A 8 -8.38 0.93 -17.74
C ALA A 8 -7.04 0.21 -18.03
N GLY A 9 -6.84 -1.01 -17.53
CA GLY A 9 -5.57 -1.75 -17.67
C GLY A 9 -4.39 -1.14 -16.91
N VAL A 10 -4.66 -0.29 -15.90
CA VAL A 10 -3.62 0.37 -15.10
C VAL A 10 -3.48 -0.35 -13.75
N PRO A 11 -2.27 -0.73 -13.31
CA PRO A 11 -2.07 -1.35 -12.01
C PRO A 11 -2.40 -0.35 -10.89
N ALA A 12 -3.14 -0.80 -9.88
CA ALA A 12 -3.46 -0.02 -8.69
C ALA A 12 -2.89 -0.70 -7.44
N TYR A 13 -2.24 0.08 -6.57
CA TYR A 13 -1.67 -0.40 -5.31
C TYR A 13 -2.38 0.27 -4.14
N ALA A 14 -2.65 -0.49 -3.07
CA ALA A 14 -3.24 0.03 -1.86
C ALA A 14 -2.15 0.49 -0.88
N VAL A 15 -2.34 1.67 -0.29
CA VAL A 15 -1.52 2.18 0.82
C VAL A 15 -2.44 2.38 2.03
N ALA A 16 -2.09 1.79 3.17
CA ALA A 16 -2.90 1.83 4.38
C ALA A 16 -2.05 1.92 5.64
N GLY A 17 -2.64 2.39 6.76
CA GLY A 17 -1.95 2.31 8.06
C GLY A 17 -1.68 0.87 8.49
N ARG A 18 -2.65 -0.03 8.24
CA ARG A 18 -2.55 -1.48 8.40
C ARG A 18 -3.48 -2.17 7.41
N SER A 19 -3.23 -3.45 7.15
CA SER A 19 -4.12 -4.31 6.37
C SER A 19 -4.48 -5.56 7.17
N ARG A 20 -5.72 -6.04 6.98
CA ARG A 20 -6.14 -7.37 7.45
C ARG A 20 -6.28 -8.36 6.28
N PHE A 21 -6.07 -7.89 5.06
CA PHE A 21 -6.15 -8.71 3.87
C PHE A 21 -4.87 -9.50 3.72
N THR A 22 -5.04 -10.79 3.43
CA THR A 22 -4.01 -11.66 2.89
C THR A 22 -3.62 -11.20 1.48
N PRO A 23 -2.45 -11.64 0.96
CA PRO A 23 -2.06 -11.34 -0.41
C PRO A 23 -3.10 -11.77 -1.46
N ALA A 24 -3.78 -12.89 -1.22
CA ALA A 24 -4.84 -13.37 -2.11
C ALA A 24 -6.07 -12.44 -2.13
N GLU A 25 -6.47 -11.92 -0.96
CA GLU A 25 -7.59 -10.98 -0.85
C GLU A 25 -7.26 -9.62 -1.48
N VAL A 26 -6.00 -9.18 -1.42
CA VAL A 26 -5.53 -7.97 -2.12
C VAL A 26 -5.69 -8.12 -3.63
N THR A 27 -5.24 -9.24 -4.19
CA THR A 27 -5.39 -9.53 -5.62
C THR A 27 -6.87 -9.67 -6.02
N ALA A 28 -7.67 -10.36 -5.20
CA ALA A 28 -9.10 -10.53 -5.44
C ALA A 28 -9.86 -9.19 -5.42
N ALA A 29 -9.42 -8.24 -4.59
CA ALA A 29 -9.96 -6.88 -4.56
C ALA A 29 -9.53 -6.02 -5.77
N GLY A 30 -8.69 -6.54 -6.66
CA GLY A 30 -8.26 -5.88 -7.89
C GLY A 30 -7.05 -4.97 -7.73
N PHE A 31 -6.29 -5.11 -6.64
CA PHE A 31 -5.02 -4.41 -6.46
C PHE A 31 -3.86 -5.28 -6.92
N ALA A 32 -2.82 -4.65 -7.47
CA ALA A 32 -1.55 -5.29 -7.81
C ALA A 32 -0.67 -5.54 -6.57
N GLY A 33 -0.99 -4.90 -5.44
CA GLY A 33 -0.31 -5.08 -4.17
C GLY A 33 -0.86 -4.15 -3.10
N ALA A 34 -0.47 -4.39 -1.85
CA ALA A 34 -0.79 -3.55 -0.71
C ALA A 34 0.46 -3.31 0.13
N PHE A 35 0.65 -2.08 0.57
CA PHE A 35 1.77 -1.64 1.40
C PHE A 35 1.20 -0.98 2.64
N THR A 36 1.70 -1.35 3.82
CA THR A 36 1.20 -0.78 5.08
C THR A 36 2.27 -0.03 5.85
N LEU A 37 1.86 1.00 6.60
CA LEU A 37 2.78 1.68 7.52
C LEU A 37 3.29 0.70 8.58
N THR A 38 2.46 -0.24 9.03
CA THR A 38 2.86 -1.29 9.99
C THR A 38 3.93 -2.25 9.48
N ASP A 39 4.11 -2.39 8.16
CA ASP A 39 5.22 -3.16 7.59
C ASP A 39 6.57 -2.41 7.71
N LEU A 40 6.51 -1.07 7.83
CA LEU A 40 7.68 -0.20 8.02
C LEU A 40 7.96 0.11 9.49
N GLU A 41 6.90 0.30 10.28
CA GLU A 41 6.94 0.65 11.70
C GLU A 41 5.85 -0.14 12.45
N PRO A 42 6.21 -1.19 13.21
CA PRO A 42 5.23 -2.06 13.86
C PRO A 42 4.38 -1.38 14.94
N ASP A 43 4.86 -0.29 15.56
CA ASP A 43 4.11 0.44 16.59
C ASP A 43 3.02 1.32 15.97
N PRO A 44 1.72 1.03 16.21
CA PRO A 44 0.63 1.85 15.69
C PRO A 44 0.63 3.29 16.20
N GLY A 45 1.11 3.52 17.43
CA GLY A 45 1.21 4.85 18.01
C GLY A 45 2.21 5.71 17.25
N ARG A 46 3.36 5.13 16.88
CA ARG A 46 4.35 5.79 16.03
C ARG A 46 3.87 5.96 14.59
N CYS A 47 3.19 4.97 14.02
CA CYS A 47 2.55 5.11 12.71
C CYS A 47 1.63 6.33 12.63
N MET A 48 0.88 6.61 13.70
CA MET A 48 -0.02 7.77 13.76
C MET A 48 0.74 9.07 14.03
N ALA A 49 1.70 9.07 14.95
CA ALA A 49 2.49 10.24 15.30
C ALA A 49 3.41 10.70 14.16
N GLU A 50 3.93 9.76 13.37
CA GLU A 50 4.92 9.98 12.31
C GLU A 50 4.35 9.65 10.91
N ALA A 51 3.03 9.76 10.73
CA ALA A 51 2.35 9.31 9.51
C ALA A 51 2.92 9.95 8.22
N ALA A 52 3.20 11.25 8.24
CA ALA A 52 3.72 11.98 7.07
C ALA A 52 5.10 11.44 6.61
N PRO A 53 6.16 11.44 7.44
CA PRO A 53 7.46 10.91 7.01
C PRO A 53 7.43 9.41 6.71
N LEU A 54 6.56 8.63 7.37
CA LEU A 54 6.40 7.22 7.04
C LEU A 54 5.73 7.00 5.67
N LEU A 55 4.75 7.83 5.31
CA LEU A 55 4.11 7.77 3.99
C LEU A 55 5.05 8.18 2.86
N GLU A 56 5.91 9.17 3.08
CA GLU A 56 6.95 9.55 2.12
C GLU A 56 7.88 8.37 1.81
N ARG A 57 8.42 7.74 2.87
CA ARG A 57 9.28 6.56 2.75
C ARG A 57 8.59 5.39 2.08
N LEU A 58 7.31 5.16 2.40
CA LEU A 58 6.50 4.12 1.76
C LEU A 58 6.31 4.42 0.27
N GLY A 59 6.06 5.68 -0.09
CA GLY A 59 5.97 6.13 -1.48
C GLY A 59 7.25 5.85 -2.27
N GLU A 60 8.42 6.13 -1.70
CA GLU A 60 9.71 5.79 -2.32
C GLU A 60 9.92 4.29 -2.51
N GLN A 61 9.49 3.47 -1.54
CA GLN A 61 9.55 2.01 -1.69
C GLN A 61 8.59 1.51 -2.77
N LEU A 62 7.38 2.02 -2.81
CA LEU A 62 6.40 1.70 -3.84
C LEU A 62 6.93 2.10 -5.23
N ALA A 63 7.50 3.30 -5.37
CA ALA A 63 8.10 3.75 -6.63
C ALA A 63 9.22 2.80 -7.09
N ARG A 64 10.12 2.40 -6.18
CA ARG A 64 11.16 1.40 -6.51
C ARG A 64 10.58 0.05 -6.88
N HIS A 65 9.48 -0.37 -6.28
CA HIS A 65 8.82 -1.63 -6.62
C HIS A 65 8.15 -1.59 -8.01
N VAL A 66 7.56 -0.44 -8.37
CA VAL A 66 6.80 -0.28 -9.63
C VAL A 66 7.70 0.01 -10.83
N PHE A 67 8.78 0.77 -10.62
CA PHE A 67 9.67 1.23 -11.69
C PHE A 67 11.05 0.58 -11.69
N GLY A 68 11.32 -0.31 -10.73
CA GLY A 68 12.57 -1.06 -10.61
C GLY A 68 12.63 -2.32 -11.46
#